data_AF-A0A6A6XZG6-F1
#
_entry.id   AF-A0A6A6XZG6-F1
#
_cell.length_a   1.000
_cell.length_b   1.000
_cell.length_c   1.000
_cell.angle_alpha   90.00
_cell.angle_beta   90.00
_cell.angle_gamma   90.00
#
_symmetry.space_group_name_H-M   'P 1'
#
loop_
_entity.id
_entity.type
_entity.pdbx_description
1 polymer ?
#
loop_
_entity_poly.entity_id
_entity_poly.type
_entity_poly.pdbx_seq_one_letter_code
_entity_poly.pdbx_strand_id
1 'polypeptide(L)'
;MTSPAPAPETVAHDDLCPICHLLLYAPVRTECNHLLCASCMAQWADASTLTRITPSSLDMDLSAFDPNYDPTPDLEAGCPMCRTLTAAVPDRKLAGFLEARYPAAYAERRVEEETARGSRVGEDGVQGMMILIGNRHRAERGGDEGPNKHNWTFFVRVSRPDIVKEIRVNLHPTFRPPRVVLTEPPFEVRCLGWGTFTIEAELVLNEPYGWVKDGMGSRSQSLELSWMLDFEGRGKQGRVRAKVKKLDGDADHPIDVDARASPVNLPHMDHQHV
;
A
#
# COMPACT_ATOMS: atom_id res chain seq x y z
N MET A 1 -29.58 25.17 25.07
CA MET A 1 -28.98 26.29 24.31
C MET A 1 -27.85 25.69 23.48
N THR A 2 -28.09 25.46 22.20
CA THR A 2 -27.11 24.86 21.29
C THR A 2 -26.18 25.98 20.84
N SER A 3 -24.89 25.92 21.21
CA SER A 3 -23.91 26.90 20.73
C SER A 3 -23.86 26.88 19.20
N PRO A 4 -23.80 28.05 18.53
CA PRO A 4 -23.65 28.10 17.09
C PRO A 4 -22.33 27.44 16.68
N ALA A 5 -22.35 26.67 15.59
CA ALA A 5 -21.15 26.11 15.00
C ALA A 5 -20.15 27.25 14.70
N PRO A 6 -18.85 27.09 15.02
CA PRO A 6 -17.85 28.11 14.74
C PRO A 6 -17.81 28.40 13.23
N ALA A 7 -17.60 29.68 12.88
CA ALA A 7 -17.42 30.08 11.49
C ALA A 7 -16.22 29.33 10.87
N PRO A 8 -16.27 29.00 9.58
CA PRO A 8 -15.19 28.27 8.92
C PRO A 8 -13.89 29.08 9.00
N GLU A 9 -12.85 28.48 9.58
CA GLU A 9 -11.53 29.08 9.68
C GLU A 9 -10.95 29.28 8.27
N THR A 10 -10.56 30.51 7.93
CA THR A 10 -9.91 30.79 6.66
C THR A 10 -8.41 30.55 6.79
N VAL A 11 -7.92 29.47 6.19
CA VAL A 11 -6.50 29.09 6.23
C VAL A 11 -5.68 29.96 5.26
N ALA A 12 -4.54 30.48 5.73
CA ALA A 12 -3.65 31.27 4.89
C ALA A 12 -2.95 30.38 3.85
N HIS A 13 -2.68 30.92 2.65
CA HIS A 13 -2.07 30.14 1.56
C HIS A 13 -0.70 29.54 1.94
N ASP A 14 0.10 30.28 2.71
CA ASP A 14 1.43 29.83 3.17
C ASP A 14 1.35 28.66 4.17
N ASP A 15 0.18 28.41 4.75
CA ASP A 15 -0.08 27.31 5.69
C ASP A 15 -0.73 26.09 4.98
N LEU A 16 -0.91 26.15 3.66
CA LEU A 16 -1.42 25.05 2.84
C LEU A 16 -0.28 24.15 2.34
N CYS A 17 -0.54 22.85 2.31
CA CYS A 17 0.34 21.88 1.68
C CYS A 17 0.30 22.06 0.15
N PRO A 18 1.44 22.16 -0.54
CA PRO A 18 1.47 22.35 -1.99
C PRO A 18 1.07 21.10 -2.79
N ILE A 19 0.80 19.96 -2.13
CA ILE A 19 0.38 18.71 -2.77
C ILE A 19 -1.12 18.50 -2.66
N CYS A 20 -1.68 18.55 -1.44
CA CYS A 20 -3.11 18.35 -1.23
C CYS A 20 -3.91 19.66 -1.21
N HIS A 21 -3.25 20.81 -1.15
CA HIS A 21 -3.86 22.15 -1.06
C HIS A 21 -4.76 22.36 0.17
N LEU A 22 -4.59 21.52 1.20
CA LEU A 22 -5.27 21.62 2.49
C LEU A 22 -4.28 22.13 3.57
N LEU A 23 -4.78 22.49 4.74
CA LEU A 23 -3.94 22.86 5.89
C LEU A 23 -2.86 21.80 6.13
N LEU A 24 -1.61 22.25 6.27
CA LEU A 24 -0.47 21.41 6.62
C LEU A 24 -0.75 20.63 7.91
N TYR A 25 -0.74 19.31 7.82
CA TYR A 25 -0.94 18.42 8.96
C TYR A 25 0.28 17.53 9.15
N ALA A 26 0.75 17.46 10.41
CA ALA A 26 2.03 16.83 10.75
C ALA A 26 3.13 17.21 9.74
N PRO A 27 3.42 18.52 9.56
CA PRO A 27 4.31 18.99 8.51
C PRO A 27 5.70 18.38 8.64
N VAL A 28 6.28 18.04 7.49
CA VAL A 28 7.69 17.68 7.36
C VAL A 28 8.41 18.76 6.57
N ARG A 29 9.66 18.99 6.93
CA ARG A 29 10.56 19.91 6.25
C ARG A 29 11.65 19.13 5.55
N THR A 30 11.82 19.37 4.26
CA THR A 30 12.93 18.82 3.49
C THR A 30 14.22 19.60 3.75
N GLU A 31 15.37 19.02 3.40
CA GLU A 31 16.68 19.69 3.48
C GLU A 31 16.76 20.89 2.54
N CYS A 32 16.04 20.84 1.41
CA CYS A 32 15.83 21.98 0.51
C CYS A 32 14.76 22.98 1.02
N ASN A 33 14.33 22.85 2.27
CA ASN A 33 13.44 23.77 2.99
C ASN A 33 12.00 23.90 2.46
N HIS A 34 11.49 22.88 1.77
CA HIS A 34 10.08 22.81 1.37
C HIS A 34 9.24 22.14 2.46
N LEU A 35 8.00 22.62 2.61
CA LEU A 35 7.03 22.15 3.61
C LEU A 35 5.91 21.36 2.96
N LEU A 36 5.61 20.21 3.53
CA LEU A 36 4.63 19.25 3.03
C LEU A 36 3.95 18.57 4.22
N CYS A 37 2.73 18.04 4.02
CA CYS A 37 2.19 17.07 4.97
C CYS A 37 3.10 15.82 4.99
N ALA A 38 3.32 15.25 6.17
CA ALA A 38 3.94 13.94 6.36
C ALA A 38 3.40 12.89 5.38
N SER A 39 2.07 12.76 5.30
CA SER A 39 1.40 11.81 4.44
C SER A 39 1.63 12.03 2.94
N CYS A 40 1.67 13.29 2.51
CA CYS A 40 1.92 13.68 1.12
C CYS A 40 3.36 13.37 0.70
N MET A 41 4.34 13.69 1.55
CA MET A 41 5.74 13.33 1.30
C MET A 41 5.91 11.81 1.25
N ALA A 42 5.25 11.09 2.16
CA ALA A 42 5.26 9.63 2.18
C ALA A 42 4.69 9.00 0.90
N GLN A 43 3.56 9.50 0.40
CA GLN A 43 2.97 9.03 -0.87
C GLN A 43 3.87 9.35 -2.06
N TRP A 44 4.49 10.53 -2.07
CA TRP A 44 5.38 10.93 -3.15
C TRP A 44 6.61 10.03 -3.23
N ALA A 45 7.27 9.75 -2.11
CA ALA A 45 8.43 8.87 -2.13
C ALA A 45 8.10 7.49 -2.68
N ASP A 46 6.95 6.91 -2.27
CA ASP A 46 6.48 5.62 -2.80
C ASP A 46 6.28 5.67 -4.33
N ALA A 47 5.70 6.76 -4.85
CA ALA A 47 5.44 6.93 -6.27
C ALA A 47 6.68 7.29 -7.10
N SER A 48 7.69 7.90 -6.48
CA SER A 48 8.89 8.45 -7.15
C SER A 48 9.93 7.39 -7.55
N THR A 49 9.50 6.22 -8.03
CA THR A 49 10.29 5.01 -8.40
C THR A 49 11.43 5.20 -9.42
N LEU A 50 11.81 6.43 -9.76
CA LEU A 50 13.07 6.79 -10.43
C LEU A 50 14.22 7.15 -9.47
N THR A 51 13.93 7.38 -8.19
CA THR A 51 14.98 7.64 -7.20
C THR A 51 15.36 6.34 -6.51
N ARG A 52 16.67 6.05 -6.49
CA ARG A 52 17.27 5.04 -5.61
C ARG A 52 16.80 5.34 -4.19
N ILE A 53 15.75 4.67 -3.75
CA ILE A 53 15.47 4.54 -2.32
C ILE A 53 16.64 3.69 -1.83
N THR A 54 17.67 4.33 -1.30
CA THR A 54 18.56 3.66 -0.36
C THR A 54 17.63 3.25 0.78
N PRO A 55 17.38 1.94 0.98
CA PRO A 55 16.68 1.53 2.19
C PRO A 55 17.50 2.13 3.32
N SER A 56 16.88 2.99 4.15
CA SER A 56 17.51 3.39 5.39
C SER A 56 17.92 2.09 6.06
N SER A 57 19.23 1.93 6.11
CA SER A 57 19.89 0.80 6.70
C SER A 57 19.54 0.88 8.17
N LEU A 58 18.56 0.09 8.62
CA LEU A 58 18.51 -0.55 9.93
C LEU A 58 17.36 -1.55 9.91
N ASP A 59 17.66 -2.73 10.43
CA ASP A 59 16.80 -3.89 10.45
C ASP A 59 15.41 -3.58 11.02
N MET A 60 14.43 -3.33 10.14
CA MET A 60 13.07 -3.71 10.46
C MET A 60 13.08 -5.23 10.49
N ASP A 61 13.03 -5.80 11.68
CA ASP A 61 12.52 -7.15 11.86
C ASP A 61 11.14 -7.17 11.21
N LEU A 62 11.08 -7.67 9.96
CA LEU A 62 9.87 -7.70 9.13
C LEU A 62 8.77 -8.58 9.74
N SER A 63 9.01 -9.20 10.90
CA SER A 63 7.99 -9.82 11.74
C SER A 63 7.08 -8.81 12.44
N ALA A 64 7.54 -7.57 12.67
CA ALA A 64 6.77 -6.50 13.28
C ALA A 64 6.34 -5.48 12.21
N PHE A 65 5.36 -5.84 11.39
CA PHE A 65 4.57 -4.81 10.71
C PHE A 65 3.87 -3.98 11.80
N ASP A 66 4.35 -2.76 12.05
CA ASP A 66 3.65 -1.82 12.91
C ASP A 66 2.62 -1.05 12.06
N PRO A 67 1.31 -1.25 12.25
CA PRO A 67 0.26 -0.49 11.56
C PRO A 67 0.31 1.01 11.84
N ASN A 68 1.00 1.43 12.89
CA ASN A 68 1.24 2.82 13.24
C ASN A 68 2.62 3.33 12.76
N TYR A 69 3.38 2.50 12.03
CA TYR A 69 4.67 2.92 11.45
C TYR A 69 4.45 4.09 10.51
N ASP A 70 4.95 5.25 10.94
CA ASP A 70 5.00 6.46 10.13
C ASP A 70 6.38 6.49 9.46
N PRO A 71 6.49 6.21 8.14
CA PRO A 71 7.79 6.17 7.46
C PRO A 71 8.37 7.55 7.20
N THR A 72 7.70 8.63 7.62
CA THR A 72 8.15 10.00 7.38
C THR A 72 9.52 10.37 7.94
N PRO A 73 10.03 9.78 9.04
CA PRO A 73 11.35 10.13 9.56
C PRO A 73 12.53 9.63 8.69
N ASP A 74 12.35 8.55 7.92
CA ASP A 74 13.45 7.81 7.26
C ASP A 74 13.37 7.83 5.72
N LEU A 75 12.59 8.76 5.16
CA LEU A 75 12.23 8.74 3.75
C LEU A 75 13.19 9.58 2.89
N GLU A 76 14.14 8.92 2.24
CA GLU A 76 15.01 9.53 1.23
C GLU A 76 14.34 9.47 -0.15
N ALA A 77 13.96 10.62 -0.71
CA ALA A 77 13.37 10.72 -2.05
C ALA A 77 13.65 12.07 -2.70
N GLY A 78 13.41 12.19 -4.02
CA GLY A 78 13.43 13.50 -4.67
C GLY A 78 12.32 14.39 -4.11
N CYS A 79 12.60 15.64 -3.74
CA CYS A 79 11.60 16.57 -3.24
C CYS A 79 10.47 16.79 -4.28
N PRO A 80 9.18 16.73 -3.92
CA PRO A 80 8.09 17.01 -4.85
C PRO A 80 8.16 18.40 -5.51
N MET A 81 8.70 19.38 -4.78
CA MET A 81 8.72 20.78 -5.21
C MET A 81 9.89 21.11 -6.14
N CYS A 82 11.09 20.61 -5.81
CA CYS A 82 12.32 20.99 -6.53
C CYS A 82 13.13 19.80 -7.06
N ARG A 83 12.65 18.56 -6.86
CA ARG A 83 13.27 17.29 -7.29
C ARG A 83 14.66 16.99 -6.73
N THR A 84 15.17 17.83 -5.82
CA THR A 84 16.44 17.59 -5.12
C THR A 84 16.28 16.38 -4.22
N LEU A 85 17.19 15.40 -4.30
CA LEU A 85 17.23 14.27 -3.38
C LEU A 85 17.37 14.81 -1.95
N THR A 86 16.46 14.41 -1.07
CA THR A 86 16.34 14.99 0.26
C THR A 86 15.79 13.95 1.24
N ALA A 87 16.19 14.07 2.50
CA ALA A 87 15.40 13.53 3.61
C ALA A 87 14.31 14.53 4.02
N ALA A 88 13.27 14.06 4.71
CA ALA A 88 12.23 14.90 5.29
C ALA A 88 12.18 14.69 6.81
N VAL A 89 12.18 15.79 7.58
CA VAL A 89 12.19 15.74 9.05
C VAL A 89 10.90 16.36 9.59
N PRO A 90 10.22 15.75 10.58
CA PRO A 90 9.03 16.34 11.20
C PRO A 90 9.27 17.73 11.81
N ASP A 91 8.47 18.71 11.41
CA ASP A 91 8.49 20.08 11.95
C ASP A 91 7.43 20.23 13.04
N ARG A 92 7.73 19.70 14.24
CA ARG A 92 6.82 19.73 15.39
C ARG A 92 6.49 21.14 15.87
N LYS A 93 7.39 22.10 15.63
CA LYS A 93 7.16 23.51 16.00
C LYS A 93 6.09 24.11 15.11
N LEU A 94 6.19 23.91 13.80
CA LEU A 94 5.16 24.34 12.87
C LEU A 94 3.84 23.62 13.12
N ALA A 95 3.88 22.31 13.41
CA ALA A 95 2.67 21.54 13.77
C ALA A 95 1.92 22.19 14.94
N GLY A 96 2.61 22.48 16.05
CA GLY A 96 2.00 23.11 17.22
C GLY A 96 1.51 24.54 16.96
N PHE A 97 2.22 25.30 16.11
CA PHE A 97 1.77 26.62 15.67
C PHE A 97 0.46 26.54 14.86
N LEU A 98 0.38 25.62 13.89
CA LEU A 98 -0.80 25.44 13.04
C LEU A 98 -2.00 24.93 13.84
N GLU A 99 -1.80 24.02 14.79
CA GLU A 99 -2.86 23.54 15.69
C GLU A 99 -3.40 24.67 16.58
N ALA A 100 -2.53 25.54 17.08
CA ALA A 100 -2.96 26.70 17.88
C ALA A 100 -3.66 27.78 17.03
N ARG A 101 -3.23 27.97 15.78
CA ARG A 101 -3.76 29.01 14.87
C ARG A 101 -5.06 28.59 14.20
N TYR A 102 -5.21 27.32 13.86
CA TYR A 102 -6.33 26.75 13.12
C TYR A 102 -6.88 25.49 13.82
N PRO A 103 -7.39 25.61 15.06
CA PRO A 103 -7.77 24.45 15.87
C PRO A 103 -8.87 23.60 15.23
N ALA A 104 -9.87 24.22 14.57
CA ALA A 104 -10.94 23.46 13.94
C ALA A 104 -10.44 22.72 12.69
N ALA A 105 -9.75 23.43 11.79
CA ALA A 105 -9.23 22.82 10.56
C ALA A 105 -8.15 21.76 10.87
N TYR A 106 -7.29 21.98 11.87
CA TYR A 106 -6.26 21.01 12.25
C TYR A 106 -6.89 19.75 12.87
N ALA A 107 -7.95 19.89 13.67
CA ALA A 107 -8.70 18.75 14.19
C ALA A 107 -9.38 17.94 13.08
N GLU A 108 -9.95 18.60 12.08
CA GLU A 108 -10.52 17.94 10.89
C GLU A 108 -9.45 17.16 10.12
N ARG A 109 -8.28 17.78 9.87
CA ARG A 109 -7.14 17.12 9.24
C ARG A 109 -6.67 15.88 10.01
N ARG A 110 -6.68 15.92 11.34
CA ARG A 110 -6.38 14.74 12.18
C ARG A 110 -7.37 13.61 11.92
N VAL A 111 -8.67 13.90 11.88
CA VAL A 111 -9.70 12.89 11.59
C VAL A 111 -9.48 12.26 10.21
N GLU A 112 -9.23 13.09 9.20
CA GLU A 112 -9.01 12.60 7.82
C GLU A 112 -7.79 11.67 7.75
N GLU A 113 -6.68 12.04 8.38
CA GLU A 113 -5.46 11.23 8.41
C GLU A 113 -5.63 9.93 9.20
N GLU A 114 -6.32 9.97 10.35
CA GLU A 114 -6.66 8.77 11.13
C GLU A 114 -7.54 7.81 10.32
N THR A 115 -8.53 8.34 9.57
CA THR A 115 -9.37 7.54 8.68
C THR A 115 -8.57 6.97 7.51
N ALA A 116 -7.71 7.77 6.88
CA ALA A 116 -6.87 7.34 5.77
C ALA A 116 -5.83 6.28 6.18
N ARG A 117 -5.34 6.31 7.42
CA ARG A 117 -4.45 5.29 8.00
C ARG A 117 -5.21 4.04 8.48
N GLY A 118 -6.53 4.14 8.66
CA GLY A 118 -7.36 3.06 9.19
C GLY A 118 -7.48 3.01 10.70
N SER A 119 -6.88 3.98 11.41
CA SER A 119 -6.99 4.15 12.87
C SER A 119 -8.39 4.58 13.30
N ARG A 120 -9.18 5.14 12.38
CA ARG A 120 -10.55 5.58 12.60
C ARG A 120 -11.48 5.12 11.48
N VAL A 121 -12.75 4.91 11.81
CA VAL A 121 -13.82 4.69 10.83
C VAL A 121 -14.32 6.04 10.31
N GLY A 122 -14.30 6.23 8.98
CA GLY A 122 -14.92 7.39 8.34
C GLY A 122 -16.43 7.41 8.52
N GLU A 123 -17.07 8.57 8.32
CA GLU A 123 -18.51 8.73 8.51
C GLU A 123 -19.35 7.81 7.59
N ASP A 124 -18.81 7.46 6.44
CA ASP A 124 -19.40 6.53 5.47
C ASP A 124 -19.09 5.05 5.76
N GLY A 125 -18.45 4.74 6.89
CA GLY A 125 -17.99 3.40 7.25
C GLY A 125 -16.71 2.94 6.54
N VAL A 126 -16.10 3.80 5.72
CA VAL A 126 -14.85 3.50 5.01
C VAL A 126 -13.67 3.67 5.95
N GLN A 127 -12.71 2.75 5.84
CA GLN A 127 -11.48 2.72 6.62
C GLN A 127 -10.30 2.53 5.68
N GLY A 128 -9.20 3.23 5.96
CA GLY A 128 -7.93 2.97 5.31
C GLY A 128 -7.37 1.59 5.69
N MET A 129 -6.64 0.99 4.77
CA MET A 129 -5.83 -0.21 5.01
C MET A 129 -4.47 -0.02 4.32
N MET A 130 -3.41 -0.13 5.11
CA MET A 130 -2.04 -0.05 4.63
C MET A 130 -1.55 -1.44 4.28
N ILE A 131 -0.99 -1.59 3.09
CA ILE A 131 -0.46 -2.84 2.59
C ILE A 131 0.99 -2.60 2.17
N LEU A 132 1.91 -3.47 2.56
CA LEU A 132 3.26 -3.54 2.01
C LEU A 132 3.36 -4.80 1.17
N ILE A 133 3.88 -4.65 -0.04
CA ILE A 133 4.18 -5.77 -0.94
C ILE A 133 5.66 -5.69 -1.31
N GLY A 134 6.35 -6.83 -1.31
CA GLY A 134 7.78 -6.80 -1.58
C GLY A 134 8.41 -8.17 -1.60
N ASN A 135 9.73 -8.17 -1.75
CA ASN A 135 10.51 -9.37 -1.56
C ASN A 135 11.82 -9.10 -0.84
N ARG A 136 12.22 -10.06 0.02
CA ARG A 136 13.60 -10.20 0.47
C ARG A 136 14.40 -10.99 -0.54
N HIS A 137 15.71 -10.77 -0.58
CA HIS A 137 16.65 -11.50 -1.42
C HIS A 137 17.98 -11.74 -0.70
N ARG A 138 18.53 -12.93 -0.89
CA ARG A 138 19.90 -13.31 -0.54
C ARG A 138 20.46 -14.21 -1.65
N ALA A 139 21.63 -13.86 -2.15
CA ALA A 139 22.38 -14.75 -3.03
C ALA A 139 23.00 -15.90 -2.22
N GLU A 140 22.75 -17.14 -2.61
CA GLU A 140 23.45 -18.28 -2.04
C GLU A 140 24.82 -18.41 -2.72
N ARG A 141 25.88 -18.32 -1.91
CA ARG A 141 27.25 -18.60 -2.36
C ARG A 141 27.61 -20.02 -1.92
N GLY A 142 27.81 -20.92 -2.87
CA GLY A 142 28.42 -22.24 -2.60
C GLY A 142 27.56 -23.48 -2.80
N GLY A 143 26.38 -23.39 -3.43
CA GLY A 143 25.76 -24.57 -4.07
C GLY A 143 26.36 -24.77 -5.45
N ASP A 144 26.36 -26.02 -5.96
CA ASP A 144 26.74 -26.39 -7.34
C ASP A 144 26.33 -25.34 -8.38
N GLU A 145 27.02 -25.27 -9.53
CA GLU A 145 26.82 -24.35 -10.67
C GLU A 145 25.41 -24.37 -11.32
N GLY A 146 24.37 -24.79 -10.59
CA GLY A 146 22.98 -24.71 -10.98
C GLY A 146 22.44 -23.28 -11.04
N PRO A 147 21.39 -23.05 -11.84
CA PRO A 147 20.85 -21.71 -12.09
C PRO A 147 20.12 -21.09 -10.87
N ASN A 148 19.72 -21.88 -9.87
CA ASN A 148 18.90 -21.46 -8.73
C ASN A 148 19.73 -20.92 -7.54
N LYS A 149 20.30 -19.74 -7.73
CA LYS A 149 21.21 -19.08 -6.78
C LYS A 149 20.57 -17.93 -5.98
N HIS A 150 19.32 -17.58 -6.27
CA HIS A 150 18.60 -16.51 -5.60
C HIS A 150 17.62 -17.09 -4.59
N ASN A 151 17.92 -16.94 -3.30
CA ASN A 151 16.97 -17.22 -2.22
C ASN A 151 16.15 -15.96 -1.98
N TRP A 152 14.87 -16.01 -2.32
CA TRP A 152 13.98 -14.88 -2.20
C TRP A 152 12.75 -15.24 -1.38
N THR A 153 12.20 -14.23 -0.71
CA THR A 153 10.96 -14.36 0.05
C THR A 153 10.03 -13.24 -0.36
N PHE A 154 8.99 -13.56 -1.13
CA PHE A 154 7.89 -12.65 -1.41
C PHE A 154 7.03 -12.51 -0.15
N PHE A 155 6.54 -11.32 0.10
CA PHE A 155 5.69 -11.05 1.23
C PHE A 155 4.60 -10.02 0.93
N VAL A 156 3.49 -10.18 1.65
CA VAL A 156 2.50 -9.11 1.83
C VAL A 156 2.30 -8.87 3.31
N ARG A 157 2.38 -7.61 3.75
CA ARG A 157 2.03 -7.19 5.10
C ARG A 157 0.84 -6.26 5.06
N VAL A 158 0.01 -6.30 6.09
CA VAL A 158 -1.24 -5.57 6.13
C VAL A 158 -1.47 -4.98 7.52
N SER A 159 -2.07 -3.78 7.58
CA SER A 159 -2.38 -3.14 8.87
C SER A 159 -3.54 -3.75 9.63
N ARG A 160 -4.35 -4.56 8.96
CA ARG A 160 -5.51 -5.21 9.55
C ARG A 160 -5.54 -6.68 9.13
N PRO A 161 -4.64 -7.53 9.69
CA PRO A 161 -4.61 -8.95 9.36
C PRO A 161 -5.88 -9.68 9.82
N ASP A 162 -6.59 -9.14 10.81
CA ASP A 162 -7.85 -9.68 11.36
C ASP A 162 -8.99 -9.74 10.33
N ILE A 163 -9.00 -8.85 9.34
CA ILE A 163 -10.03 -8.81 8.29
C ILE A 163 -9.59 -9.52 7.00
N VAL A 164 -8.38 -10.07 6.94
CA VAL A 164 -7.89 -10.82 5.77
C VAL A 164 -8.29 -12.28 5.89
N LYS A 165 -8.93 -12.80 4.85
CA LYS A 165 -9.29 -14.22 4.74
C LYS A 165 -8.12 -15.04 4.22
N GLU A 166 -7.56 -14.61 3.10
CA GLU A 166 -6.44 -15.28 2.46
C GLU A 166 -5.74 -14.38 1.45
N ILE A 167 -4.47 -14.70 1.16
CA ILE A 167 -3.69 -14.11 0.08
C ILE A 167 -3.33 -15.22 -0.90
N ARG A 168 -3.76 -15.08 -2.16
CA ARG A 168 -3.48 -16.04 -3.22
C ARG A 168 -2.33 -15.50 -4.06
N VAL A 169 -1.18 -16.14 -3.96
CA VAL A 169 0.04 -15.76 -4.66
C VAL A 169 0.18 -16.62 -5.91
N ASN A 170 0.16 -16.00 -7.07
CA ASN A 170 0.42 -16.64 -8.36
C ASN A 170 1.89 -16.45 -8.72
N LEU A 171 2.62 -17.56 -8.70
CA LEU A 171 4.01 -17.66 -9.10
C LEU A 171 4.12 -17.96 -10.60
N HIS A 172 5.33 -17.85 -11.15
CA HIS A 172 5.60 -18.29 -12.51
C HIS A 172 5.21 -19.78 -12.70
N PRO A 173 4.68 -20.21 -13.87
CA PRO A 173 4.23 -21.59 -14.10
C PRO A 173 5.26 -22.69 -13.91
N THR A 174 6.55 -22.36 -13.82
CA THR A 174 7.63 -23.32 -13.51
C THR A 174 7.64 -23.76 -12.05
N PHE A 175 7.01 -23.00 -11.15
CA PHE A 175 6.86 -23.38 -9.74
C PHE A 175 5.76 -24.43 -9.58
N ARG A 176 5.92 -25.29 -8.57
CA ARG A 176 4.99 -26.37 -8.25
C ARG A 176 4.71 -26.35 -6.74
N PRO A 177 3.49 -25.98 -6.30
CA PRO A 177 2.39 -25.46 -7.12
C PRO A 177 2.69 -24.03 -7.66
N PRO A 178 2.12 -23.64 -8.83
CA PRO A 178 2.27 -22.28 -9.35
C PRO A 178 1.36 -21.27 -8.63
N ARG A 179 0.48 -21.73 -7.75
CA ARG A 179 -0.37 -20.89 -6.89
C ARG A 179 -0.25 -21.36 -5.46
N VAL A 180 0.00 -20.41 -4.56
CA VAL A 180 0.10 -20.62 -3.11
C VAL A 180 -1.01 -19.82 -2.44
N VAL A 181 -1.73 -20.41 -1.49
CA VAL A 181 -2.75 -19.72 -0.70
C VAL A 181 -2.24 -19.58 0.72
N LEU A 182 -2.22 -18.35 1.22
CA LEU A 182 -1.70 -17.99 2.54
C LEU A 182 -2.87 -17.49 3.39
N THR A 183 -3.22 -18.22 4.43
CA THR A 183 -4.39 -17.93 5.28
C THR A 183 -4.01 -17.26 6.60
N GLU A 184 -2.72 -17.23 6.95
CA GLU A 184 -2.24 -16.68 8.21
C GLU A 184 -1.04 -15.74 8.00
N PRO A 185 -0.92 -14.67 8.81
CA PRO A 185 0.27 -13.84 8.82
C PRO A 185 1.51 -14.69 9.19
N PRO A 186 2.70 -14.39 8.66
CA PRO A 186 3.08 -13.15 7.99
C PRO A 186 2.80 -13.09 6.47
N PHE A 187 2.04 -14.03 5.90
CA PHE A 187 1.75 -14.11 4.46
C PHE A 187 3.01 -14.02 3.57
N GLU A 188 3.84 -15.06 3.62
CA GLU A 188 5.08 -15.14 2.86
C GLU A 188 5.20 -16.39 1.99
N VAL A 189 5.88 -16.25 0.87
CA VAL A 189 6.33 -17.37 0.03
C VAL A 189 7.84 -17.28 -0.13
N ARG A 190 8.55 -18.34 0.25
CA ARG A 190 10.00 -18.45 0.07
C ARG A 190 10.31 -19.47 -1.01
N CYS A 191 11.22 -19.11 -1.91
CA CYS A 191 11.62 -19.95 -3.03
C CYS A 191 13.09 -19.72 -3.41
N LEU A 192 13.65 -20.69 -4.12
CA LEU A 192 14.89 -20.53 -4.88
C LEU A 192 14.54 -20.26 -6.34
N GLY A 193 15.23 -19.31 -6.97
CA GLY A 193 15.03 -18.97 -8.37
C GLY A 193 16.30 -18.55 -9.07
N TRP A 194 16.20 -18.43 -10.39
CA TRP A 194 17.30 -18.07 -11.28
C TRP A 194 17.15 -16.67 -11.89
N GLY A 195 15.96 -16.07 -11.80
CA GLY A 195 15.66 -14.77 -12.40
C GLY A 195 14.47 -14.09 -11.73
N THR A 196 14.24 -12.84 -12.12
CA THR A 196 13.15 -11.99 -11.65
C THR A 196 11.91 -12.17 -12.53
N PHE A 197 10.73 -12.09 -11.94
CA PHE A 197 9.46 -12.12 -12.63
C PHE A 197 8.41 -11.37 -11.79
N THR A 198 7.30 -11.01 -12.41
CA THR A 198 6.16 -10.41 -11.72
C THR A 198 5.36 -11.47 -10.99
N ILE A 199 5.14 -11.24 -9.69
CA ILE A 199 4.24 -12.01 -8.85
C ILE A 199 2.92 -11.26 -8.77
N GLU A 200 1.83 -11.96 -9.10
CA GLU A 200 0.48 -11.45 -8.90
C GLU A 200 -0.09 -12.04 -7.61
N ALA A 201 -0.60 -11.18 -6.73
CA ALA A 201 -1.21 -11.57 -5.47
C ALA A 201 -2.64 -11.04 -5.36
N GLU A 202 -3.57 -11.89 -4.97
CA GLU A 202 -4.97 -11.52 -4.72
C GLU A 202 -5.23 -11.54 -3.21
N LEU A 203 -5.54 -10.39 -2.61
CA LEU A 203 -5.92 -10.25 -1.20
C LEU A 203 -7.43 -10.35 -1.06
N VAL A 204 -7.90 -11.37 -0.36
CA VAL A 204 -9.33 -11.61 -0.11
C VAL A 204 -9.66 -11.24 1.34
N LEU A 205 -10.73 -10.47 1.53
CA LEU A 205 -11.21 -10.09 2.86
C LEU A 205 -12.20 -11.11 3.44
N ASN A 206 -12.26 -11.19 4.76
CA ASN A 206 -13.31 -11.90 5.49
C ASN A 206 -14.64 -11.18 5.29
N GLU A 207 -15.74 -11.93 5.18
CA GLU A 207 -17.05 -11.33 5.34
C GLU A 207 -17.19 -10.72 6.74
N PRO A 208 -17.88 -9.58 6.88
CA PRO A 208 -18.61 -8.87 5.83
C PRO A 208 -17.79 -7.71 5.23
N TYR A 209 -16.47 -7.77 5.10
CA TYR A 209 -15.68 -6.66 4.56
C TYR A 209 -15.55 -6.72 3.03
N GLY A 210 -15.44 -5.54 2.40
CA GLY A 210 -15.15 -5.40 0.97
C GLY A 210 -14.24 -4.23 0.67
N TRP A 211 -13.49 -4.32 -0.43
CA TRP A 211 -12.66 -3.24 -0.97
C TRP A 211 -13.51 -2.18 -1.65
N VAL A 212 -13.16 -0.91 -1.44
CA VAL A 212 -13.79 0.23 -2.10
C VAL A 212 -12.92 0.64 -3.30
N LYS A 213 -13.45 0.50 -4.52
CA LYS A 213 -12.80 1.02 -5.74
C LYS A 213 -13.28 2.44 -6.01
N ASP A 214 -12.36 3.33 -6.39
CA ASP A 214 -12.70 4.73 -6.69
C ASP A 214 -13.64 4.80 -7.92
N GLY A 215 -14.72 5.61 -7.81
CA GLY A 215 -15.49 6.10 -8.95
C GLY A 215 -16.84 5.47 -9.28
N MET A 216 -17.18 4.25 -8.83
CA MET A 216 -18.46 3.60 -9.22
C MET A 216 -19.20 2.85 -8.11
N GLY A 217 -18.78 2.98 -6.85
CA GLY A 217 -19.42 2.24 -5.74
C GLY A 217 -19.31 0.71 -5.87
N SER A 218 -18.58 0.21 -6.88
CA SER A 218 -18.35 -1.21 -7.10
C SER A 218 -17.44 -1.74 -5.99
N ARG A 219 -17.95 -2.71 -5.25
CA ARG A 219 -17.25 -3.35 -4.14
C ARG A 219 -16.69 -4.67 -4.62
N SER A 220 -15.44 -4.96 -4.29
CA SER A 220 -14.81 -6.24 -4.59
C SER A 220 -14.49 -6.96 -3.29
N GLN A 221 -14.64 -8.28 -3.27
CA GLN A 221 -14.13 -9.10 -2.17
C GLN A 221 -12.60 -9.27 -2.23
N SER A 222 -12.00 -9.00 -3.39
CA SER A 222 -10.56 -9.10 -3.59
C SER A 222 -9.89 -7.86 -4.18
N LEU A 223 -8.63 -7.67 -3.80
CA LEU A 223 -7.71 -6.65 -4.29
C LEU A 223 -6.53 -7.34 -4.98
N GLU A 224 -6.28 -6.98 -6.23
CA GLU A 224 -5.13 -7.45 -7.00
C GLU A 224 -3.91 -6.57 -6.74
N LEU A 225 -2.77 -7.21 -6.49
CA LEU A 225 -1.48 -6.59 -6.30
C LEU A 225 -0.47 -7.24 -7.25
N SER A 226 0.38 -6.42 -7.86
CA SER A 226 1.44 -6.87 -8.77
C SER A 226 2.80 -6.41 -8.24
N TRP A 227 3.79 -7.30 -8.22
CA TRP A 227 5.14 -7.00 -7.76
C TRP A 227 6.20 -7.66 -8.63
N MET A 228 7.09 -6.85 -9.22
CA MET A 228 8.27 -7.34 -9.90
C MET A 228 9.34 -7.71 -8.87
N LEU A 229 9.74 -8.99 -8.81
CA LEU A 229 10.82 -9.42 -7.92
C LEU A 229 12.08 -8.58 -8.16
N ASP A 230 12.68 -8.11 -7.08
CA ASP A 230 13.90 -7.32 -7.10
C ASP A 230 15.02 -8.07 -6.35
N PHE A 231 16.11 -8.36 -7.04
CA PHE A 231 17.28 -9.05 -6.49
C PHE A 231 18.47 -8.10 -6.22
N GLU A 232 18.30 -6.79 -6.37
CA GLU A 232 19.30 -5.82 -5.96
C GLU A 232 19.40 -5.79 -4.43
N GLY A 233 20.63 -5.93 -3.91
CA GLY A 233 20.88 -5.93 -2.47
C GLY A 233 20.06 -7.00 -1.74
N ARG A 234 19.28 -6.55 -0.73
CA ARG A 234 18.39 -7.40 0.09
C ARG A 234 16.96 -7.52 -0.47
N GLY A 235 16.71 -7.02 -1.69
CA GLY A 235 15.38 -6.90 -2.28
C GLY A 235 14.72 -5.54 -1.99
N LYS A 236 13.50 -5.36 -2.49
CA LYS A 236 12.73 -4.10 -2.36
C LYS A 236 11.29 -4.37 -1.94
N GLN A 237 10.60 -3.29 -1.58
CA GLN A 237 9.18 -3.29 -1.24
C GLN A 237 8.51 -1.99 -1.69
N GLY A 238 7.19 -2.05 -1.85
CA GLY A 238 6.32 -0.91 -2.10
C GLY A 238 5.16 -0.89 -1.12
N ARG A 239 4.46 0.24 -1.08
CA ARG A 239 3.32 0.48 -0.19
C ARG A 239 2.08 0.81 -0.99
N VAL A 240 0.97 0.22 -0.59
CA VAL A 240 -0.35 0.43 -1.19
C VAL A 240 -1.30 0.93 -0.10
N ARG A 241 -2.01 2.02 -0.39
CA ARG A 241 -3.12 2.51 0.43
C ARG A 241 -4.42 2.07 -0.22
N ALA A 242 -5.16 1.22 0.48
CA ALA A 242 -6.46 0.73 0.04
C ALA A 242 -7.55 1.20 1.00
N LYS A 243 -8.80 1.16 0.54
CA LYS A 243 -9.98 1.49 1.33
C LYS A 243 -10.84 0.25 1.49
N VAL A 244 -11.27 -0.02 2.72
CA VAL A 244 -12.16 -1.12 3.07
C VAL A 244 -13.43 -0.59 3.73
N LYS A 245 -14.53 -1.32 3.59
CA LYS A 245 -15.79 -1.02 4.27
C LYS A 245 -16.44 -2.30 4.75
N LYS A 246 -17.04 -2.25 5.95
CA LYS A 246 -17.93 -3.31 6.43
C LYS A 246 -19.26 -3.23 5.68
N LEU A 247 -19.67 -4.33 5.08
CA LEU A 247 -20.93 -4.48 4.38
C LEU A 247 -22.00 -4.77 5.44
N ASP A 248 -23.00 -3.91 5.51
CA ASP A 248 -24.16 -4.19 6.35
C ASP A 248 -24.91 -5.37 5.72
N GLY A 249 -25.13 -6.42 6.51
CA GLY A 249 -25.90 -7.57 6.09
C GLY A 249 -27.37 -7.22 6.06
N ASP A 250 -27.86 -6.64 4.96
CA ASP A 250 -29.27 -6.71 4.62
C ASP A 250 -29.53 -6.51 3.10
N ALA A 251 -30.39 -7.39 2.58
CA ALA A 251 -31.03 -7.40 1.26
C ALA A 251 -30.15 -7.58 -0.01
N ASP A 252 -29.97 -8.84 -0.39
CA ASP A 252 -30.30 -9.37 -1.72
C ASP A 252 -30.14 -8.38 -2.90
N HIS A 253 -28.90 -8.19 -3.34
CA HIS A 253 -28.61 -7.79 -4.72
C HIS A 253 -27.77 -8.90 -5.34
N PRO A 254 -28.19 -9.48 -6.48
CA PRO A 254 -27.50 -10.60 -7.07
C PRO A 254 -26.05 -10.18 -7.32
N ILE A 255 -25.15 -10.95 -6.71
CA ILE A 255 -23.74 -10.98 -7.06
C ILE A 255 -23.72 -11.24 -8.57
N ASP A 256 -23.09 -10.35 -9.32
CA ASP A 256 -22.81 -10.61 -10.73
C ASP A 256 -21.76 -11.72 -10.80
N VAL A 257 -22.26 -12.96 -10.73
CA VAL A 257 -21.53 -14.19 -11.05
C VAL A 257 -21.71 -14.51 -12.52
N ASP A 258 -21.48 -13.55 -13.41
CA ASP A 258 -21.31 -13.85 -14.83
C ASP A 258 -20.04 -13.21 -15.42
N ALA A 259 -18.93 -13.84 -15.08
CA ALA A 259 -17.77 -13.90 -15.95
C ALA A 259 -17.24 -15.33 -15.97
N ARG A 260 -18.06 -16.29 -16.43
CA ARG A 260 -17.57 -17.60 -16.82
C ARG A 260 -17.76 -17.87 -18.31
N ALA A 261 -16.61 -18.15 -18.92
CA ALA A 261 -16.37 -18.83 -20.19
C ALA A 261 -16.56 -18.01 -21.47
N SER A 262 -15.46 -17.44 -21.97
CA SER A 262 -15.21 -17.53 -23.41
C SER A 262 -14.75 -18.96 -23.71
N PRO A 263 -15.48 -19.75 -24.52
CA PRO A 263 -14.98 -21.04 -24.98
C PRO A 263 -13.80 -20.81 -25.92
N VAL A 264 -12.67 -21.45 -25.58
CA VAL A 264 -11.52 -21.57 -26.47
C VAL A 264 -11.99 -22.35 -27.71
N ASN A 265 -12.07 -21.66 -28.84
CA ASN A 265 -12.26 -22.27 -30.15
C ASN A 265 -10.94 -22.95 -30.53
N LEU A 266 -10.84 -24.25 -30.27
CA LEU A 266 -9.75 -25.08 -30.80
C LEU A 266 -10.04 -25.37 -32.27
N PRO A 267 -9.12 -25.09 -33.21
CA PRO A 267 -9.30 -25.49 -34.60
C PRO A 267 -9.27 -27.02 -34.72
N HIS A 268 -10.33 -27.55 -35.32
CA HIS A 268 -10.50 -28.93 -35.72
C HIS A 268 -9.39 -29.33 -36.70
N MET A 269 -8.54 -30.29 -36.33
CA MET A 269 -7.65 -30.97 -37.27
C MET A 269 -8.41 -32.16 -37.86
N ASP A 270 -8.76 -32.05 -39.14
CA ASP A 270 -9.26 -33.16 -39.94
C ASP A 270 -8.16 -34.22 -40.11
N HIS A 271 -8.38 -35.38 -39.50
CA HIS A 271 -7.75 -36.63 -39.93
C HIS A 271 -8.70 -37.31 -40.92
N GLN A 272 -8.42 -37.16 -42.22
CA GLN A 272 -8.89 -38.10 -43.23
C GLN A 272 -7.79 -39.12 -43.49
N HIS A 273 -8.15 -40.40 -43.27
CA HIS A 273 -7.42 -41.55 -43.79
C HIS A 273 -7.69 -41.70 -45.30
N VAL A 274 -6.62 -41.77 -46.08
CA VAL A 274 -6.41 -42.76 -47.17
C VAL A 274 -4.95 -43.18 -47.11
#